data_AF-A0A7R9H9J2-F1
#
_entry.id   AF-A0A7R9H9J2-F1
#
_cell.length_a   1.000
_cell.length_b   1.000
_cell.length_c   1.000
_cell.angle_alpha   90.00
_cell.angle_beta   90.00
_cell.angle_gamma   90.00
#
_symmetry.space_group_name_H-M   'P 1'
#
loop_
_entity.id
_entity.type
_entity.pdbx_description
1 polymer ?
#
loop_
_entity_poly.entity_id
_entity_poly.type
_entity_poly.pdbx_seq_one_letter_code
_entity_poly.pdbx_strand_id
1 'polypeptide(L)'
;MALLYDVWLLSRSSGMSRRSERPWLVQSVYTKDEHYQMNMLLGFHVCLKVKGGALKPPPYERETTVLRKTQKSVQLKPRPWLERWERQNLQGVQPFKLPKRFFEKAKAVATPWEKFDLMKTYRSTIAEEEQSEIFSEVYSELHQLEFTRKKMKRKKMFVKPKKTA
;
A
#
# COMPACT_ATOMS: atom_id res chain seq x y z
N MET A 1 -29.56 -35.70 -62.66
CA MET A 1 -28.38 -36.51 -62.97
C MET A 1 -27.53 -36.60 -61.70
N ALA A 2 -27.84 -37.56 -60.82
CA ALA A 2 -26.87 -38.10 -59.87
C ALA A 2 -25.78 -38.81 -60.70
N LEU A 3 -24.49 -38.81 -60.32
CA LEU A 3 -23.80 -39.91 -59.62
C LEU A 3 -22.29 -39.71 -59.95
N LEU A 4 -21.35 -39.53 -59.01
CA LEU A 4 -20.51 -40.54 -58.30
C LEU A 4 -19.08 -39.91 -58.23
N TYR A 5 -18.24 -39.95 -57.19
CA TYR A 5 -18.01 -40.91 -56.10
C TYR A 5 -17.49 -40.19 -54.84
N ASP A 6 -18.08 -40.53 -53.69
CA ASP A 6 -17.41 -40.56 -52.39
C ASP A 6 -16.65 -41.89 -52.23
N VAL A 7 -15.45 -41.84 -51.64
CA VAL A 7 -14.82 -42.91 -50.83
C VAL A 7 -14.08 -42.17 -49.69
N TRP A 8 -14.64 -42.02 -48.49
CA TRP A 8 -14.71 -42.98 -47.36
C TRP A 8 -13.31 -43.43 -46.91
N LEU A 9 -12.73 -42.89 -45.82
CA LEU A 9 -12.59 -43.48 -44.46
C LEU A 9 -11.48 -42.65 -43.76
N LEU A 10 -11.40 -42.39 -42.45
CA LEU A 10 -12.26 -42.66 -41.30
C LEU A 10 -11.66 -41.93 -40.07
N SER A 11 -12.54 -41.54 -39.13
CA SER A 11 -12.31 -41.46 -37.67
C SER A 11 -11.47 -40.29 -37.12
N ARG A 12 -11.92 -39.47 -36.16
CA ARG A 12 -13.12 -39.50 -35.31
C ARG A 12 -13.25 -38.13 -34.61
N SER A 13 -14.44 -37.53 -34.73
CA SER A 13 -15.20 -36.70 -33.77
C SER A 13 -14.52 -36.41 -32.41
N SER A 14 -14.56 -35.23 -31.77
CA SER A 14 -15.61 -34.19 -31.64
C SER A 14 -14.96 -33.04 -30.82
N GLY A 15 -15.09 -31.75 -31.12
CA GLY A 15 -16.25 -30.94 -30.75
C GLY A 15 -15.91 -29.86 -29.70
N MET A 16 -15.82 -28.59 -30.17
CA MET A 16 -16.19 -27.31 -29.51
C MET A 16 -15.71 -26.96 -28.08
N SER A 17 -15.09 -25.77 -27.92
CA SER A 17 -15.61 -24.75 -26.98
C SER A 17 -14.95 -23.37 -27.15
N ARG A 18 -15.78 -22.34 -27.35
CA ARG A 18 -15.46 -20.92 -27.08
C ARG A 18 -15.43 -20.70 -25.57
N ARG A 19 -14.39 -20.06 -25.01
CA ARG A 19 -14.53 -18.98 -23.99
C ARG A 19 -13.22 -18.49 -23.38
N SER A 20 -13.22 -17.16 -23.22
CA SER A 20 -12.69 -16.38 -22.09
C SER A 20 -11.17 -16.29 -21.93
N GLU A 21 -10.65 -15.20 -22.51
CA GLU A 21 -9.88 -14.18 -21.79
C GLU A 21 -10.05 -14.28 -20.26
N ARG A 22 -8.93 -14.50 -19.55
CA ARG A 22 -8.86 -14.43 -18.09
C ARG A 22 -8.14 -13.15 -17.68
N PRO A 23 -8.85 -12.10 -17.23
CA PRO A 23 -8.24 -11.01 -16.50
C PRO A 23 -8.07 -11.40 -15.02
N TRP A 24 -6.82 -11.35 -14.57
CA TRP A 24 -6.37 -11.04 -13.21
C TRP A 24 -7.48 -10.82 -12.16
N LEU A 25 -7.89 -11.88 -11.47
CA LEU A 25 -8.65 -11.76 -10.23
C LEU A 25 -7.70 -11.98 -9.05
N VAL A 26 -7.23 -10.87 -8.50
CA VAL A 26 -6.60 -10.80 -7.17
C VAL A 26 -7.67 -11.15 -6.14
N GLN A 27 -7.68 -12.40 -5.66
CA GLN A 27 -8.46 -12.79 -4.49
C GLN A 27 -7.64 -12.50 -3.22
N SER A 28 -7.84 -11.32 -2.66
CA SER A 28 -7.62 -11.06 -1.24
C SER A 28 -8.82 -11.62 -0.48
N VAL A 29 -8.66 -12.79 0.14
CA VAL A 29 -9.62 -13.32 1.11
C VAL A 29 -9.00 -13.16 2.50
N TYR A 30 -9.31 -12.02 3.13
CA TYR A 30 -9.20 -11.86 4.57
C TYR A 30 -10.25 -12.78 5.22
N THR A 31 -9.83 -13.82 5.92
CA THR A 31 -10.69 -14.55 6.85
C THR A 31 -10.01 -14.58 8.21
N LYS A 32 -10.59 -13.84 9.16
CA LYS A 32 -10.33 -13.95 10.59
C LYS A 32 -11.58 -14.52 11.24
N ASP A 33 -11.35 -15.64 11.92
CA ASP A 33 -12.02 -16.12 13.12
C ASP A 33 -13.51 -16.48 13.00
N GLU A 34 -13.83 -17.78 13.07
CA GLU A 34 -14.41 -18.35 14.30
C GLU A 34 -14.38 -19.90 14.33
N HIS A 35 -14.25 -20.39 15.56
CA HIS A 35 -14.09 -21.77 16.02
C HIS A 35 -15.32 -22.68 15.76
N TYR A 36 -15.14 -23.99 15.53
CA TYR A 36 -15.25 -25.05 16.56
C TYR A 36 -15.17 -26.47 15.96
N GLN A 37 -14.25 -27.26 16.53
CA GLN A 37 -14.21 -28.72 16.74
C GLN A 37 -14.58 -29.70 15.61
N MET A 38 -13.61 -30.55 15.23
CA MET A 38 -13.66 -31.99 15.49
C MET A 38 -12.28 -32.66 15.30
N ASN A 39 -12.09 -33.73 16.08
CA ASN A 39 -11.13 -34.83 15.95
C ASN A 39 -9.78 -34.75 16.69
N MET A 40 -9.83 -35.32 17.90
CA MET A 40 -8.76 -36.10 18.51
C MET A 40 -8.14 -37.07 17.50
N LEU A 41 -6.81 -37.14 17.45
CA LEU A 41 -5.99 -38.35 17.69
C LEU A 41 -4.53 -38.06 17.30
N LEU A 42 -3.69 -37.97 18.35
CA LEU A 42 -2.28 -38.34 18.41
C LEU A 42 -1.36 -37.94 17.24
N GLY A 43 -0.61 -36.86 17.45
CA GLY A 43 0.58 -36.55 16.67
C GLY A 43 1.29 -35.34 17.24
N PHE A 44 2.15 -35.55 18.24
CA PHE A 44 3.02 -34.54 18.84
C PHE A 44 3.85 -33.81 17.77
N HIS A 45 3.32 -32.72 17.25
CA HIS A 45 4.10 -31.71 16.57
C HIS A 45 4.66 -30.80 17.65
N VAL A 46 5.96 -30.93 17.93
CA VAL A 46 6.71 -29.92 18.66
C VAL A 46 6.71 -28.66 17.79
N CYS A 47 5.69 -27.83 17.97
CA CYS A 47 5.60 -26.52 17.39
C CYS A 47 6.65 -25.66 18.11
N LEU A 48 7.85 -25.60 17.53
CA LEU A 48 8.87 -24.61 17.87
C LEU A 48 8.18 -23.25 17.88
N LYS A 49 7.92 -22.73 19.08
CA LYS A 49 7.37 -21.40 19.28
C LYS A 49 8.44 -20.41 18.83
N VAL A 50 8.44 -20.06 17.55
CA VAL A 50 9.22 -18.93 17.04
C VAL A 50 8.70 -17.71 17.81
N LYS A 51 9.48 -17.23 18.80
CA LYS A 51 9.23 -15.99 19.54
C LYS A 51 9.51 -14.78 18.64
N GLY A 52 8.99 -14.78 17.43
CA GLY A 52 8.93 -13.63 16.54
C GLY A 52 7.52 -13.07 16.61
N GLY A 53 7.14 -12.45 17.72
CA GLY A 53 5.86 -11.78 17.82
C GLY A 53 5.82 -10.64 16.81
N ALA A 54 5.00 -10.76 15.77
CA ALA A 54 4.77 -9.68 14.82
C ALA A 54 4.32 -8.43 15.59
N LEU A 55 4.99 -7.30 15.34
CA LEU A 55 4.59 -6.01 15.89
C LEU A 55 3.13 -5.76 15.47
N LYS A 56 2.23 -5.67 16.46
CA LYS A 56 0.85 -5.24 16.20
C LYS A 56 0.88 -3.74 15.86
N PRO A 57 0.10 -3.28 14.88
CA PRO A 57 0.04 -1.85 14.59
C PRO A 57 -0.45 -1.10 15.85
N PRO A 58 0.09 0.10 16.11
CA PRO A 58 -0.41 0.91 17.21
C PRO A 58 -1.89 1.22 16.99
N PRO A 59 -2.67 1.40 18.07
CA PRO A 59 -4.06 1.86 17.95
C PRO A 59 -4.10 3.22 17.26
N TYR A 60 -5.12 3.45 16.41
CA TYR A 60 -5.36 4.75 15.78
C TYR A 60 -5.70 5.79 16.86
N GLU A 61 -4.86 6.81 17.02
CA GLU A 61 -5.12 7.95 17.91
C GLU A 61 -6.13 8.90 17.24
N ARG A 62 -7.08 9.45 18.00
CA ARG A 62 -8.07 10.42 17.46
C ARG A 62 -7.39 11.76 17.20
N GLU A 63 -7.78 12.38 16.08
CA GLU A 63 -7.13 13.46 15.31
C GLU A 63 -6.73 14.75 16.06
N THR A 64 -7.12 14.95 17.32
CA THR A 64 -6.80 16.17 18.07
C THR A 64 -5.45 16.14 18.78
N THR A 65 -4.69 15.05 18.68
CA THR A 65 -3.34 14.96 19.27
C THR A 65 -2.29 15.52 18.32
N VAL A 66 -1.49 16.49 18.79
CA VAL A 66 -0.24 16.86 18.12
C VAL A 66 0.63 15.61 17.96
N LEU A 67 1.05 15.32 16.73
CA LEU A 67 1.86 14.13 16.45
C LEU A 67 3.13 14.14 17.31
N ARG A 68 3.31 13.08 18.11
CA ARG A 68 4.47 12.95 19.01
C ARG A 68 5.75 12.82 18.19
N LYS A 69 6.55 13.90 18.11
CA LYS A 69 7.87 13.88 17.47
C LYS A 69 8.88 13.10 18.33
N THR A 70 9.52 12.09 17.75
CA THR A 70 10.57 11.33 18.45
C THR A 70 11.88 12.13 18.49
N GLN A 71 12.44 12.38 19.68
CA GLN A 71 13.67 13.16 19.88
C GLN A 71 14.97 12.33 19.80
N LYS A 72 14.87 11.02 19.55
CA LYS A 72 16.04 10.13 19.48
C LYS A 72 16.90 10.43 18.27
N SER A 73 18.22 10.51 18.45
CA SER A 73 19.18 10.64 17.36
C SER A 73 19.65 9.27 16.84
N VAL A 74 19.88 9.19 15.53
CA VAL A 74 20.28 7.94 14.85
C VAL A 74 21.79 7.94 14.58
N GLN A 75 22.45 6.83 14.87
CA GLN A 75 23.85 6.58 14.48
C GLN A 75 23.91 5.86 13.14
N LEU A 76 24.76 6.33 12.22
CA LEU A 76 24.95 5.69 10.92
C LEU A 76 25.96 4.55 10.97
N LYS A 77 25.80 3.61 10.03
CA LYS A 77 26.80 2.59 9.70
C LYS A 77 28.09 3.26 9.20
N PRO A 78 29.26 2.59 9.26
CA PRO A 78 30.46 3.07 8.61
C PRO A 78 30.28 3.18 7.08
N ARG A 79 31.19 3.92 6.41
CA ARG A 79 31.20 4.10 4.94
C ARG A 79 31.48 2.75 4.24
N PRO A 80 31.04 2.53 2.97
CA PRO A 80 30.43 3.48 2.03
C PRO A 80 28.90 3.60 2.18
N TRP A 81 28.37 4.82 2.04
CA TRP A 81 26.93 5.09 2.00
C TRP A 81 26.46 5.27 0.56
N LEU A 82 25.13 5.17 0.36
CA LEU A 82 24.49 5.42 -0.93
C LEU A 82 24.71 6.87 -1.39
N GLU A 83 24.56 7.82 -0.47
CA GLU A 83 24.74 9.25 -0.73
C GLU A 83 25.71 9.91 0.26
N ARG A 84 26.16 11.11 -0.11
CA ARG A 84 26.97 11.99 0.73
C ARG A 84 26.09 12.74 1.72
N TRP A 85 25.62 12.02 2.72
CA TRP A 85 24.75 12.54 3.77
C TRP A 85 25.38 13.70 4.57
N GLU A 86 26.70 13.87 4.54
CA GLU A 86 27.36 15.02 5.17
C GLU A 86 26.99 16.37 4.54
N ARG A 87 26.42 16.35 3.32
CA ARG A 87 26.00 17.55 2.58
C ARG A 87 24.54 17.92 2.82
N GLN A 88 23.71 16.92 3.14
CA GLN A 88 22.30 17.11 3.43
C GLN A 88 22.20 17.63 4.86
N ASN A 89 21.55 18.78 5.08
CA ASN A 89 21.40 19.40 6.41
C ASN A 89 20.42 18.62 7.30
N LEU A 90 20.74 17.35 7.60
CA LEU A 90 19.89 16.41 8.32
C LEU A 90 19.79 16.77 9.80
N GLN A 91 18.57 16.72 10.33
CA GLN A 91 18.30 16.86 11.76
C GLN A 91 18.13 15.48 12.41
N GLY A 92 18.74 15.28 13.57
CA GLY A 92 18.57 14.04 14.34
C GLY A 92 19.56 12.91 13.99
N VAL A 93 20.63 13.20 13.25
CA VAL A 93 21.76 12.28 13.06
C VAL A 93 22.87 12.64 14.04
N GLN A 94 23.52 11.64 14.63
CA GLN A 94 24.72 11.86 15.45
C GLN A 94 25.87 12.42 14.60
N PRO A 95 26.76 13.26 15.16
CA PRO A 95 27.82 13.90 14.38
C PRO A 95 28.72 12.87 13.70
N PHE A 96 28.96 13.05 12.42
CA PHE A 96 29.79 12.13 11.64
C PHE A 96 31.25 12.18 12.14
N LYS A 97 31.85 11.02 12.41
CA LYS A 97 33.28 10.89 12.73
C LYS A 97 34.15 11.02 11.47
N LEU A 98 34.04 12.14 10.76
CA LEU A 98 34.73 12.39 9.49
C LEU A 98 35.83 13.45 9.64
N PRO A 99 36.90 13.39 8.84
CA PRO A 99 37.90 14.45 8.78
C PRO A 99 37.32 15.80 8.35
N LYS A 100 37.88 16.91 8.88
CA LYS A 100 37.44 18.29 8.65
C LYS A 100 37.25 18.66 7.17
N ARG A 101 38.14 18.15 6.30
CA ARG A 101 38.10 18.36 4.84
C ARG A 101 36.74 18.06 4.19
N PHE A 102 35.98 17.10 4.73
CA PHE A 102 34.67 16.75 4.18
C PHE A 102 33.61 17.80 4.53
N PHE A 103 33.66 18.36 5.74
CA PHE A 103 32.77 19.44 6.15
C PHE A 103 33.03 20.73 5.38
N GLU A 104 34.30 21.05 5.09
CA GLU A 104 34.66 22.21 4.26
C GLU A 104 34.08 22.08 2.84
N LYS A 105 34.21 20.89 2.24
CA LYS A 105 33.60 20.60 0.94
C LYS A 105 32.06 20.64 0.97
N ALA A 106 31.45 20.23 2.08
CA ALA A 106 30.00 20.33 2.25
C ALA A 106 29.55 21.79 2.34
N LYS A 107 30.26 22.62 3.13
CA LYS A 107 29.99 24.07 3.24
C LYS A 107 30.14 24.79 1.90
N ALA A 108 31.12 24.41 1.09
CA ALA A 108 31.32 24.99 -0.24
C ALA A 108 30.19 24.70 -1.22
N VAL A 109 29.47 23.58 -1.05
CA VAL A 109 28.34 23.18 -1.90
C VAL A 109 27.00 23.67 -1.34
N ALA A 110 26.97 24.13 -0.10
CA ALA A 110 25.74 24.60 0.53
C ALA A 110 25.19 25.85 -0.17
N THR A 111 23.86 25.93 -0.26
CA THR A 111 23.12 27.02 -0.90
C THR A 111 22.39 27.89 0.13
N PRO A 112 23.11 28.72 0.92
CA PRO A 112 22.49 29.48 2.02
C PRO A 112 21.43 30.50 1.56
N TRP A 113 21.51 30.99 0.32
CA TRP A 113 20.56 31.95 -0.25
C TRP A 113 19.15 31.37 -0.46
N GLU A 114 19.02 30.05 -0.55
CA GLU A 114 17.76 29.36 -0.83
C GLU A 114 16.69 29.63 0.23
N LYS A 115 17.10 29.86 1.48
CA LYS A 115 16.21 30.25 2.59
C LYS A 115 15.50 31.58 2.31
N PHE A 116 16.13 32.47 1.54
CA PHE A 116 15.66 33.82 1.26
C PHE A 116 15.02 33.94 -0.13
N ASP A 117 14.91 32.84 -0.88
CA ASP A 117 14.30 32.84 -2.21
C ASP A 117 12.76 32.84 -2.08
N LEU A 118 12.19 34.04 -2.24
CA LEU A 118 10.74 34.25 -2.23
C LEU A 118 10.04 33.51 -3.37
N MET A 119 10.66 33.44 -4.55
CA MET A 119 10.06 32.79 -5.72
C MET A 119 10.05 31.26 -5.55
N LYS A 120 11.04 30.70 -4.87
CA LYS A 120 11.02 29.28 -4.50
C LYS A 120 9.90 28.97 -3.51
N THR A 121 9.73 29.82 -2.51
CA THR A 121 8.62 29.69 -1.54
C THR A 121 7.28 29.76 -2.25
N TYR A 122 7.09 30.78 -3.09
CA TYR A 122 5.87 30.98 -3.88
C TYR A 122 5.48 29.76 -4.71
N ARG A 123 6.44 29.15 -5.45
CA ARG A 123 6.17 27.93 -6.24
C ARG A 123 5.79 26.71 -5.40
N SER A 124 6.19 26.67 -4.13
CA SER A 124 5.90 25.55 -3.22
C SER A 124 4.61 25.73 -2.43
N THR A 125 4.14 26.96 -2.28
CA THR A 125 2.96 27.32 -1.49
C THR A 125 1.76 27.52 -2.39
N ILE A 126 0.66 26.82 -2.10
CA ILE A 126 -0.64 27.04 -2.73
C ILE A 126 -1.30 28.25 -2.06
N ALA A 127 -1.96 29.13 -2.82
CA ALA A 127 -2.65 30.29 -2.25
C ALA A 127 -3.84 29.86 -1.37
N GLU A 128 -4.23 30.66 -0.38
CA GLU A 128 -5.31 30.32 0.57
C GLU A 128 -6.66 30.14 -0.13
N GLU A 129 -6.93 30.97 -1.14
CA GLU A 129 -8.15 30.89 -1.96
C GLU A 129 -8.22 29.54 -2.69
N GLU A 130 -7.15 29.17 -3.38
CA GLU A 130 -7.04 27.87 -4.08
C GLU A 130 -7.12 26.68 -3.10
N GLN A 131 -6.52 26.78 -1.92
CA GLN A 131 -6.63 25.75 -0.88
C GLN A 131 -8.08 25.52 -0.48
N SER A 132 -8.86 26.58 -0.31
CA SER A 132 -10.27 26.48 0.09
C SER A 132 -11.13 25.78 -0.96
N GLU A 133 -10.90 26.09 -2.24
CA GLU A 133 -11.59 25.47 -3.36
C GLU A 133 -11.26 23.97 -3.45
N ILE A 134 -9.97 23.62 -3.43
CA ILE A 134 -9.49 22.23 -3.46
C ILE A 134 -10.06 21.43 -2.27
N PHE A 135 -10.03 21.99 -1.07
CA PHE A 135 -10.57 21.28 0.10
C PHE A 135 -12.08 21.07 -0.02
N SER A 136 -12.82 22.06 -0.52
CA SER A 136 -14.27 21.92 -0.72
C SER A 136 -14.61 20.78 -1.67
N GLU A 137 -13.86 20.64 -2.77
CA GLU A 137 -14.00 19.56 -3.74
C GLU A 137 -13.70 18.20 -3.09
N VAL A 138 -12.54 18.07 -2.43
CA VAL A 138 -12.12 16.85 -1.74
C VAL A 138 -13.15 16.41 -0.68
N TYR A 139 -13.67 17.34 0.12
CA TYR A 139 -14.69 17.01 1.12
C TYR A 139 -16.00 16.55 0.48
N SER A 140 -16.39 17.15 -0.65
CA SER A 140 -17.58 16.74 -1.38
C SER A 140 -17.46 15.31 -1.92
N GLU A 141 -16.30 14.95 -2.49
CA GLU A 141 -16.03 13.60 -3.00
C GLU A 141 -15.96 12.58 -1.88
N LEU A 142 -15.28 12.89 -0.78
CA LEU A 142 -15.22 12.03 0.39
C LEU A 142 -16.62 11.75 0.93
N HIS A 143 -17.48 12.77 0.98
CA HIS A 143 -18.87 12.62 1.42
C HIS A 143 -19.67 11.69 0.48
N GLN A 144 -19.52 11.84 -0.83
CA GLN A 144 -20.13 10.95 -1.81
C GLN A 144 -19.63 9.51 -1.68
N LEU A 145 -18.32 9.31 -1.48
CA LEU A 145 -17.72 7.99 -1.24
C LEU A 145 -18.24 7.35 0.05
N GLU A 146 -18.45 8.12 1.11
CA GLU A 146 -19.08 7.61 2.33
C GLU A 146 -20.52 7.15 2.10
N PHE A 147 -21.31 7.93 1.37
CA PHE A 147 -22.69 7.55 1.05
C PHE A 147 -22.75 6.27 0.21
N THR A 148 -21.90 6.16 -0.82
CA THR A 148 -21.84 4.95 -1.66
C THR A 148 -21.41 3.73 -0.83
N ARG A 149 -20.40 3.86 0.04
CA ARG A 149 -20.01 2.81 0.99
C ARG A 149 -21.16 2.40 1.91
N LYS A 150 -21.89 3.36 2.47
CA LYS A 150 -23.08 3.09 3.32
C LYS A 150 -24.17 2.36 2.53
N LYS A 151 -24.46 2.78 1.29
CA LYS A 151 -25.43 2.12 0.39
C LYS A 151 -25.01 0.69 0.06
N MET A 152 -23.74 0.47 -0.30
CA MET A 152 -23.21 -0.86 -0.63
C MET A 152 -23.26 -1.82 0.57
N LYS A 153 -22.92 -1.35 1.78
CA LYS A 153 -23.03 -2.16 3.00
C LYS A 153 -24.47 -2.64 3.23
N ARG A 154 -25.45 -1.74 3.11
CA ARG A 154 -26.88 -2.10 3.22
C ARG A 154 -27.31 -3.14 2.18
N LYS A 155 -26.89 -2.98 0.92
CA LYS A 155 -27.18 -3.95 -0.16
C LYS A 155 -26.57 -5.33 0.11
N LYS A 156 -25.34 -5.40 0.64
CA LYS A 156 -24.69 -6.68 0.98
C LYS A 156 -25.39 -7.43 2.12
N MET A 157 -25.98 -6.70 3.06
CA MET A 157 -26.72 -7.32 4.18
C MET A 157 -28.11 -7.82 3.75
N PHE A 158 -28.70 -7.24 2.69
CA PHE A 158 -30.02 -7.61 2.20
C PHE A 158 -29.91 -8.67 1.09
N VAL A 159 -29.66 -9.93 1.48
CA VAL A 159 -29.91 -11.09 0.60
C VAL A 159 -31.18 -11.76 1.11
N LYS A 160 -32.30 -11.58 0.41
CA LYS A 160 -33.52 -12.35 0.69
C LYS A 160 -33.19 -13.82 0.42
N PRO A 161 -33.32 -14.74 1.40
CA PRO A 161 -33.06 -16.15 1.15
C PRO A 161 -33.97 -16.63 0.02
N LYS A 162 -33.39 -17.19 -1.04
CA LYS A 162 -34.15 -17.82 -2.10
C LYS A 162 -34.76 -19.09 -1.52
N LYS A 163 -36.09 -19.21 -1.56
CA LYS A 163 -36.76 -20.48 -1.28
C LYS A 163 -36.32 -21.47 -2.36
N THR A 164 -35.56 -22.48 -2.00
CA THR A 164 -35.34 -23.65 -2.85
C THR A 164 -36.69 -24.37 -2.98
N ALA A 165 -37.12 -24.56 -4.23
CA ALA A 165 -38.33 -25.31 -4.57
C ALA A 165 -38.16 -26.80 -4.26
#